data_AF-A0A919T957-F1
#
_entry.id   AF-A0A919T957-F1
#
_cell.length_a   1.000
_cell.length_b   1.000
_cell.length_c   1.000
_cell.angle_alpha   90.00
_cell.angle_beta   90.00
_cell.angle_gamma   90.00
#
_symmetry.space_group_name_H-M   'P 1'
#
loop_
_entity.id
_entity.type
_entity.pdbx_description
1 polymer ?
#
loop_
_entity_poly.entity_id
_entity_poly.type
_entity_poly.pdbx_seq_one_letter_code
_entity_poly.pdbx_strand_id
1 'polypeptide(L)'
;MEHATTIGAMEADDLFLDTLEDLRRRCDLRASEYDMVQVAGLVRRLLFDGLPLWVEANRTHREKPVYEWSRIRVSVGGDEGQHSAWVSMQWLDPMLNDLLLRKRLPPDEGIAELPAPRTGNINNFSQYEVIVKDGQGVTVSELITHYANREGGVHYDSKPPKSQILGSLLRGQDLALRLTVLAIGRIAHRALEPLAARIALSRNPHPYGIADDFIMNLVRQGDEEPGQD
;
A
#
# COMPACT_ATOMS: atom_id res chain seq x y z
N MET A 1 -3.27 32.64 -15.27
CA MET A 1 -2.49 31.38 -15.38
C MET A 1 -2.65 30.47 -14.17
N GLU A 2 -3.08 30.96 -12.99
CA GLU A 2 -3.26 30.14 -11.77
C GLU A 2 -4.45 29.16 -11.83
N HIS A 3 -5.54 29.49 -12.51
CA HIS A 3 -6.72 28.62 -12.58
C HIS A 3 -6.50 27.26 -13.26
N ALA A 4 -5.55 27.14 -14.21
CA ALA A 4 -5.26 25.88 -14.89
C ALA A 4 -4.53 24.88 -13.99
N THR A 5 -3.68 25.37 -13.07
CA THR A 5 -2.94 24.53 -12.12
C THR A 5 -3.85 23.96 -11.03
N THR A 6 -4.84 24.74 -10.59
CA THR A 6 -5.80 24.31 -9.55
C THR A 6 -6.73 23.21 -10.04
N ILE A 7 -7.18 23.25 -11.30
CA ILE A 7 -8.08 22.23 -11.88
C ILE A 7 -7.37 20.88 -12.00
N GLY A 8 -6.12 20.84 -12.46
CA GLY A 8 -5.35 19.60 -12.56
C GLY A 8 -4.96 19.00 -11.20
N ALA A 9 -4.74 19.83 -10.18
CA ALA A 9 -4.46 19.37 -8.82
C ALA A 9 -5.69 18.70 -8.18
N MET A 10 -6.88 19.30 -8.35
CA MET A 10 -8.13 18.74 -7.81
C MET A 10 -8.45 17.36 -8.42
N GLU A 11 -8.20 17.19 -9.72
CA GLU A 11 -8.36 15.91 -10.43
C GLU A 11 -7.39 14.83 -9.94
N ALA A 12 -6.12 15.19 -9.69
CA ALA A 12 -5.12 14.25 -9.17
C ALA A 12 -5.43 13.81 -7.72
N ASP A 13 -5.89 14.74 -6.88
CA ASP A 13 -6.30 14.47 -5.51
C ASP A 13 -7.50 13.52 -5.45
N ASP A 14 -8.55 13.77 -6.25
CA ASP A 14 -9.73 12.90 -6.33
C ASP A 14 -9.33 11.50 -6.76
N LEU A 15 -8.57 11.40 -7.83
CA LEU A 15 -8.11 10.13 -8.35
C LEU A 15 -7.22 9.39 -7.33
N PHE A 16 -6.36 10.10 -6.59
CA PHE A 16 -5.54 9.53 -5.54
C PHE A 16 -6.39 8.97 -4.40
N LEU A 17 -7.33 9.76 -3.88
CA LEU A 17 -8.23 9.33 -2.80
C LEU A 17 -9.06 8.12 -3.20
N ASP A 18 -9.65 8.13 -4.39
CA ASP A 18 -10.44 7.01 -4.91
C ASP A 18 -9.59 5.75 -5.11
N THR A 19 -8.38 5.91 -5.65
CA THR A 19 -7.44 4.79 -5.86
C THR A 19 -6.98 4.20 -4.53
N LEU A 20 -6.71 5.04 -3.53
CA LEU A 20 -6.29 4.61 -2.20
C LEU A 20 -7.43 3.89 -1.47
N GLU A 21 -8.66 4.37 -1.58
CA GLU A 21 -9.84 3.72 -1.02
C GLU A 21 -10.18 2.40 -1.72
N ASP A 22 -9.99 2.28 -3.04
CA ASP A 22 -10.10 1.00 -3.73
C ASP A 22 -9.00 0.02 -3.25
N LEU A 23 -7.77 0.51 -3.08
CA LEU A 23 -6.67 -0.29 -2.53
C LEU A 23 -7.02 -0.80 -1.12
N ARG A 24 -7.58 0.05 -0.26
CA ARG A 24 -8.02 -0.32 1.09
C ARG A 24 -9.02 -1.47 1.06
N ARG A 25 -10.06 -1.34 0.23
CA ARG A 25 -11.14 -2.34 0.12
C ARG A 25 -10.62 -3.69 -0.38
N ARG A 26 -9.72 -3.69 -1.37
CA ARG A 26 -9.15 -4.92 -1.93
C ARG A 26 -8.08 -5.56 -1.04
N CYS A 27 -7.54 -4.81 -0.08
CA CYS A 27 -6.60 -5.31 0.92
C CYS A 27 -7.26 -6.00 2.13
N ASP A 28 -8.60 -6.13 2.16
CA ASP A 28 -9.33 -6.81 3.23
C ASP A 28 -8.82 -8.25 3.44
N LEU A 29 -8.93 -8.77 4.66
CA LEU A 29 -8.52 -10.14 4.99
C LEU A 29 -9.33 -11.22 4.24
N ARG A 30 -10.47 -10.85 3.66
CA ARG A 30 -11.33 -11.70 2.82
C ARG A 30 -11.09 -11.49 1.32
N ALA A 31 -10.00 -10.82 0.93
CA ALA A 31 -9.63 -10.59 -0.46
C ALA A 31 -9.61 -11.89 -1.25
N SER A 32 -10.28 -11.89 -2.41
CA SER A 32 -10.21 -12.99 -3.37
C SER A 32 -8.87 -13.00 -4.12
N GLU A 33 -8.58 -14.09 -4.82
CA GLU A 33 -7.40 -14.15 -5.72
C GLU A 33 -7.42 -13.05 -6.79
N TYR A 34 -8.62 -12.66 -7.24
CA TYR A 34 -8.81 -11.56 -8.16
C TYR A 34 -8.45 -10.21 -7.52
N ASP A 35 -8.86 -9.99 -6.27
CA ASP A 35 -8.52 -8.76 -5.54
C ASP A 35 -7.01 -8.62 -5.35
N MET A 36 -6.32 -9.72 -5.02
CA MET A 36 -4.86 -9.72 -4.85
C MET A 36 -4.13 -9.28 -6.12
N VAL A 37 -4.65 -9.64 -7.30
CA VAL A 37 -4.11 -9.18 -8.59
C VAL A 37 -4.38 -7.70 -8.83
N GLN A 38 -5.62 -7.26 -8.55
CA GLN A 38 -6.00 -5.85 -8.74
C GLN A 38 -5.21 -4.93 -7.81
N VAL A 39 -4.85 -5.40 -6.61
CA VAL A 39 -3.94 -4.71 -5.69
C VAL A 39 -2.61 -4.39 -6.36
N ALA A 40 -2.01 -5.31 -7.15
CA ALA A 40 -0.76 -5.02 -7.85
C ALA A 40 -0.90 -3.85 -8.83
N GLY A 41 -2.01 -3.79 -9.57
CA GLY A 41 -2.30 -2.69 -10.49
C GLY A 41 -2.42 -1.34 -9.77
N LEU A 42 -3.18 -1.30 -8.67
CA LEU A 42 -3.36 -0.09 -7.86
C LEU A 42 -2.05 0.37 -7.22
N VAL A 43 -1.28 -0.56 -6.64
CA VAL A 43 0.03 -0.26 -6.03
C VAL A 43 1.00 0.28 -7.10
N ARG A 44 1.03 -0.31 -8.29
CA ARG A 44 1.87 0.19 -9.39
C ARG A 44 1.48 1.61 -9.81
N ARG A 45 0.19 1.87 -10.01
CA ARG A 45 -0.32 3.20 -10.36
C ARG A 45 0.01 4.24 -9.30
N LEU A 46 -0.17 3.85 -8.03
CA LEU A 46 0.17 4.73 -6.91
C LEU A 46 1.66 5.01 -6.89
N LEU A 47 2.52 3.99 -6.93
CA LEU A 47 3.92 4.07 -6.50
C LEU A 47 5.00 4.00 -7.60
N PHE A 48 4.79 3.30 -8.71
CA PHE A 48 5.87 2.84 -9.59
C PHE A 48 5.76 3.27 -11.06
N ASP A 49 4.60 3.70 -11.54
CA ASP A 49 4.48 4.21 -12.90
C ASP A 49 5.34 5.47 -13.12
N GLY A 50 5.61 5.82 -14.39
CA GLY A 50 6.52 6.93 -14.71
C GLY A 50 6.13 8.29 -14.11
N LEU A 51 4.85 8.45 -13.79
CA LEU A 51 4.31 9.57 -13.02
C LEU A 51 3.43 9.00 -11.90
N PRO A 52 4.01 8.60 -10.74
CA PRO A 52 3.26 7.94 -9.68
C PRO A 52 2.18 8.87 -9.13
N LEU A 53 0.97 8.34 -8.94
CA LEU A 53 -0.18 9.15 -8.54
C LEU A 53 0.02 9.82 -7.17
N TRP A 54 0.73 9.18 -6.23
CA TRP A 54 1.03 9.82 -4.95
C TRP A 54 1.95 11.04 -5.11
N VAL A 55 2.84 11.06 -6.10
CA VAL A 55 3.73 12.21 -6.35
C VAL A 55 2.92 13.38 -6.88
N GLU A 56 2.00 13.13 -7.80
CA GLU A 56 1.15 14.14 -8.41
C GLU A 56 0.21 14.80 -7.39
N ALA A 57 -0.52 14.00 -6.62
CA ALA A 57 -1.38 14.50 -5.54
C ALA A 57 -0.58 15.25 -4.47
N ASN A 58 0.65 14.81 -4.17
CA ASN A 58 1.46 15.41 -3.12
C ASN A 58 2.22 16.69 -3.49
N ARG A 59 2.06 17.22 -4.72
CA ARG A 59 2.79 18.42 -5.19
C ARG A 59 2.60 19.63 -4.27
N THR A 60 1.39 19.81 -3.76
CA THR A 60 0.98 20.93 -2.90
C THR A 60 1.09 20.59 -1.41
N HIS A 61 0.92 19.32 -1.03
CA HIS A 61 0.85 18.88 0.35
C HIS A 61 2.22 18.56 0.98
N ARG A 62 3.20 18.12 0.18
CA ARG A 62 4.60 17.87 0.59
C ARG A 62 4.74 16.89 1.77
N GLU A 63 3.79 15.98 1.92
CA GLU A 63 3.85 14.89 2.89
C GLU A 63 4.99 13.93 2.53
N LYS A 64 5.57 13.27 3.53
CA LYS A 64 6.68 12.33 3.34
C LYS A 64 6.24 10.94 3.80
N PRO A 65 5.66 10.12 2.90
CA PRO A 65 5.26 8.76 3.23
C PRO A 65 6.40 7.96 3.85
N VAL A 66 6.12 7.32 4.98
CA VAL A 66 7.05 6.39 5.65
C VAL A 66 6.44 5.00 5.55
N TYR A 67 7.22 4.08 4.99
CA TYR A 67 6.83 2.69 4.81
C TYR A 67 7.42 1.87 5.96
N GLU A 68 6.64 0.94 6.50
CA GLU A 68 7.07 0.02 7.56
C GLU A 68 6.82 -1.42 7.14
N TRP A 69 7.84 -2.28 7.22
CA TRP A 69 7.75 -3.67 6.81
C TRP A 69 8.70 -4.59 7.60
N SER A 70 8.34 -5.86 7.73
CA SER A 70 9.12 -6.87 8.46
C SER A 70 10.09 -7.63 7.55
N ARG A 71 11.15 -8.22 8.12
CA ARG A 71 12.15 -9.00 7.35
C ARG A 71 11.94 -10.51 7.35
N ILE A 72 10.84 -10.95 7.94
CA ILE A 72 10.58 -12.38 8.13
C ILE A 72 10.35 -13.00 6.76
N ARG A 73 10.97 -14.15 6.54
CA ARG A 73 10.77 -14.96 5.34
C ARG A 73 10.49 -16.38 5.78
N VAL A 74 9.57 -17.02 5.09
CA VAL A 74 9.24 -18.42 5.27
C VAL A 74 9.80 -19.20 4.10
N SER A 75 10.32 -20.39 4.36
CA SER A 75 10.74 -21.26 3.28
C SER A 75 9.51 -21.78 2.54
N VAL A 76 9.56 -21.74 1.21
CA VAL A 76 8.55 -22.32 0.35
C VAL A 76 9.19 -23.37 -0.55
N GLY A 77 8.62 -24.58 -0.51
CA GLY A 77 9.04 -25.74 -1.31
C GLY A 77 10.33 -26.42 -0.82
N GLY A 78 10.37 -27.75 -0.97
CA GLY A 78 11.48 -28.61 -0.59
C GLY A 78 11.01 -29.94 -0.01
N ASP A 79 11.56 -31.07 -0.48
CA ASP A 79 11.56 -32.32 0.28
C ASP A 79 12.73 -32.29 1.26
N GLU A 80 12.56 -32.87 2.45
CA GLU A 80 13.58 -33.12 3.49
C GLU A 80 14.76 -32.11 3.52
N GLY A 81 14.50 -30.89 4.01
CA GLY A 81 15.56 -29.93 4.38
C GLY A 81 16.17 -29.11 3.24
N GLN A 82 15.76 -29.31 1.98
CA GLN A 82 16.23 -28.50 0.85
C GLN A 82 15.23 -27.38 0.49
N HIS A 83 15.45 -26.18 1.04
CA HIS A 83 14.58 -25.02 0.77
C HIS A 83 14.67 -24.55 -0.69
N SER A 84 13.54 -24.51 -1.40
CA SER A 84 13.49 -24.12 -2.81
C SER A 84 13.47 -22.60 -3.04
N ALA A 85 13.03 -21.82 -2.05
CA ALA A 85 13.14 -20.36 -1.94
C ALA A 85 12.68 -19.86 -0.56
N TRP A 86 12.92 -18.58 -0.30
CA TRP A 86 12.41 -17.83 0.86
C TRP A 86 11.48 -16.70 0.40
N VAL A 87 10.28 -16.59 0.97
CA VAL A 87 9.27 -15.58 0.61
C VAL A 87 8.71 -14.88 1.85
N SER A 88 8.51 -13.56 1.78
CA SER A 88 8.03 -12.77 2.92
C SER A 88 6.53 -12.92 3.24
N MET A 89 5.67 -13.25 2.26
CA MET A 89 4.21 -13.47 2.45
C MET A 89 3.55 -12.37 3.32
N GLN A 90 2.54 -12.77 4.10
CA GLN A 90 1.87 -11.96 5.12
C GLN A 90 2.80 -11.43 6.22
N TRP A 91 3.95 -12.08 6.44
CA TRP A 91 4.97 -11.68 7.41
C TRP A 91 5.77 -10.44 6.99
N LEU A 92 5.55 -9.95 5.77
CA LEU A 92 6.02 -8.65 5.35
C LEU A 92 5.29 -7.51 6.09
N ASP A 93 4.02 -7.71 6.45
CA ASP A 93 3.16 -6.71 7.08
C ASP A 93 3.22 -6.80 8.61
N PRO A 94 3.86 -5.82 9.29
CA PRO A 94 4.05 -5.87 10.74
C PRO A 94 2.76 -5.93 11.54
N MET A 95 1.65 -5.38 11.01
CA MET A 95 0.36 -5.37 11.71
C MET A 95 -0.34 -6.71 11.71
N LEU A 96 0.04 -7.63 10.81
CA LEU A 96 -0.50 -8.98 10.82
C LEU A 96 0.33 -9.94 11.67
N ASN A 97 1.55 -9.55 12.07
CA ASN A 97 2.40 -10.41 12.90
C ASN A 97 1.65 -10.82 14.18
N ASP A 98 1.00 -9.89 14.89
CA ASP A 98 0.28 -10.21 16.12
C ASP A 98 -0.95 -11.13 15.90
N LEU A 99 -1.59 -11.04 14.74
CA LEU A 99 -2.75 -11.89 14.40
C LEU A 99 -2.32 -13.30 13.99
N LEU A 100 -1.15 -13.43 13.37
CA LEU A 100 -0.62 -14.69 12.86
C LEU A 100 0.15 -15.47 13.92
N LEU A 101 0.90 -14.80 14.80
CA LEU A 101 1.66 -15.44 15.89
C LEU A 101 0.75 -16.09 16.94
N ARG A 102 -0.50 -15.62 17.07
CA ARG A 102 -1.50 -16.21 17.97
C ARG A 102 -2.07 -17.53 17.44
N LYS A 103 -2.05 -17.76 16.13
CA LYS A 103 -2.36 -19.06 15.52
C LYS A 103 -1.03 -19.77 15.26
N ARG A 104 -0.59 -20.55 16.25
CA ARG A 104 0.61 -21.41 16.23
C ARG A 104 1.11 -21.68 14.81
N LEU A 105 2.27 -21.11 14.49
CA LEU A 105 3.07 -21.54 13.36
C LEU A 105 3.32 -23.05 13.43
N PRO A 106 3.45 -23.74 12.28
CA PRO A 106 3.94 -25.10 12.26
C PRO A 106 5.27 -25.16 13.05
N PRO A 107 5.43 -26.10 14.00
CA PRO A 107 6.59 -26.16 14.90
C PRO A 107 7.94 -26.32 14.18
N ASP A 108 7.94 -26.67 12.89
CA ASP A 108 9.13 -26.91 12.08
C ASP A 108 9.57 -25.69 11.26
N GLU A 109 8.78 -24.61 11.24
CA GLU A 109 9.16 -23.34 10.62
C GLU A 109 9.98 -22.52 11.63
N GLY A 110 11.30 -22.62 11.53
CA GLY A 110 12.25 -21.86 12.35
C GLY A 110 12.07 -20.36 12.18
N ILE A 111 11.18 -19.74 12.97
CA ILE A 111 11.17 -18.31 13.17
C ILE A 111 12.29 -17.99 14.16
N ALA A 112 13.48 -17.69 13.65
CA ALA A 112 14.43 -16.90 14.41
C ALA A 112 13.74 -15.59 14.79
N GLU A 113 13.92 -15.12 16.04
CA GLU A 113 13.33 -13.91 16.62
C GLU A 113 12.90 -12.89 15.57
N LEU A 114 11.62 -12.50 15.60
CA LEU A 114 11.06 -11.56 14.63
C LEU A 114 11.90 -10.28 14.66
N PRO A 115 12.72 -10.01 13.62
CA PRO A 115 13.56 -8.83 13.63
C PRO A 115 12.66 -7.60 13.67
N ALA A 116 13.12 -6.55 14.37
CA ALA A 116 12.39 -5.29 14.44
C ALA A 116 11.96 -4.82 13.04
N PRO A 117 10.73 -4.28 12.88
CA PRO A 117 10.28 -3.73 11.61
C PRO A 117 11.29 -2.74 11.03
N ARG A 118 11.50 -2.80 9.71
CA ARG A 118 12.21 -1.77 8.97
C ARG A 118 11.26 -0.62 8.70
N THR A 119 11.79 0.60 8.75
CA THR A 119 11.15 1.78 8.21
C THR A 119 11.99 2.38 7.09
N GLY A 120 11.36 3.06 6.14
CA GLY A 120 12.08 3.72 5.06
C GLY A 120 11.18 4.50 4.11
N ASN A 121 11.80 5.11 3.10
CA ASN A 121 11.08 5.78 2.02
C ASN A 121 10.69 4.79 0.91
N ILE A 122 10.01 5.28 -0.12
CA ILE A 122 9.59 4.48 -1.27
C ILE A 122 10.75 3.79 -1.99
N ASN A 123 11.92 4.42 -2.09
CA ASN A 123 13.09 3.82 -2.73
C ASN A 123 13.59 2.62 -1.92
N ASN A 124 13.67 2.75 -0.58
CA ASN A 124 14.06 1.63 0.28
C ASN A 124 13.05 0.48 0.23
N PHE A 125 11.76 0.80 0.23
CA PHE A 125 10.69 -0.20 0.18
C PHE A 125 10.64 -0.92 -1.18
N SER A 126 10.70 -0.18 -2.29
CA SER A 126 10.61 -0.73 -3.65
C SER A 126 11.74 -1.70 -3.99
N GLN A 127 12.92 -1.48 -3.43
CA GLN A 127 14.12 -2.31 -3.62
C GLN A 127 14.22 -3.46 -2.60
N TYR A 128 13.26 -3.59 -1.69
CA TYR A 128 13.30 -4.67 -0.71
C TYR A 128 13.04 -6.02 -1.38
N GLU A 129 13.96 -6.97 -1.20
CA GLU A 129 13.82 -8.34 -1.71
C GLU A 129 12.79 -9.13 -0.92
N VAL A 130 11.63 -9.37 -1.52
CA VAL A 130 10.52 -10.15 -0.95
C VAL A 130 10.61 -11.64 -1.27
N ILE A 131 11.48 -12.01 -2.21
CA ILE A 131 11.82 -13.39 -2.56
C ILE A 131 13.33 -13.49 -2.64
N VAL A 132 13.92 -14.56 -2.08
CA VAL A 132 15.33 -14.91 -2.28
C VAL A 132 15.48 -16.41 -2.58
N LYS A 133 16.24 -16.72 -3.62
CA LYS A 133 16.58 -18.09 -4.04
C LYS A 133 17.98 -18.13 -4.63
N ASP A 134 18.85 -19.02 -4.13
CA ASP A 134 20.20 -19.25 -4.66
C ASP A 134 21.03 -17.97 -4.86
N GLY A 135 20.92 -17.02 -3.92
CA GLY A 135 21.63 -15.74 -3.97
C GLY A 135 21.03 -14.70 -4.93
N GLN A 136 19.95 -15.03 -5.63
CA GLN A 136 19.20 -14.09 -6.45
C GLN A 136 17.94 -13.61 -5.70
N GLY A 137 17.56 -12.35 -5.91
CA GLY A 137 16.42 -11.70 -5.25
C GLY A 137 15.33 -11.29 -6.23
N VAL A 138 14.10 -11.19 -5.74
CA VAL A 138 13.02 -10.44 -6.39
C VAL A 138 12.56 -9.34 -5.45
N THR A 139 12.61 -8.11 -5.94
CA THR A 139 12.21 -6.90 -5.19
C THR A 139 10.70 -6.69 -5.18
N VAL A 140 10.21 -5.83 -4.28
CA VAL A 140 8.82 -5.36 -4.25
C VAL A 140 8.41 -4.82 -5.63
N SER A 141 9.24 -3.96 -6.24
CA SER A 141 8.94 -3.35 -7.53
C SER A 141 8.80 -4.39 -8.65
N GLU A 142 9.69 -5.38 -8.70
CA GLU A 142 9.64 -6.45 -9.71
C GLU A 142 8.40 -7.34 -9.54
N LEU A 143 8.07 -7.72 -8.31
CA LEU A 143 6.90 -8.54 -8.00
C LEU A 143 5.60 -7.82 -8.39
N ILE A 144 5.46 -6.55 -7.99
CA ILE A 144 4.27 -5.74 -8.31
C ILE A 144 4.17 -5.51 -9.82
N THR A 145 5.27 -5.16 -10.47
CA THR A 145 5.32 -4.98 -11.93
C THR A 145 4.92 -6.26 -12.65
N HIS A 146 5.31 -7.44 -12.16
CA HIS A 146 4.90 -8.70 -12.75
C HIS A 146 3.37 -8.90 -12.69
N TYR A 147 2.79 -8.89 -11.49
CA TYR A 147 1.36 -9.14 -11.33
C TYR A 147 0.49 -8.08 -12.03
N ALA A 148 0.91 -6.81 -11.97
CA ALA A 148 0.21 -5.73 -12.65
C ALA A 148 0.20 -5.90 -14.17
N ASN A 149 1.30 -6.36 -14.79
CA ASN A 149 1.37 -6.56 -16.24
C ASN A 149 0.70 -7.85 -16.71
N ARG A 150 0.73 -8.92 -15.91
CA ARG A 150 0.27 -10.23 -16.35
C ARG A 150 -1.22 -10.46 -16.10
N GLU A 151 -1.71 -10.01 -14.95
CA GLU A 151 -3.06 -10.35 -14.49
C GLU A 151 -3.92 -9.10 -14.20
N GLY A 152 -3.31 -7.91 -14.08
CA GLY A 152 -3.96 -6.64 -13.72
C GLY A 152 -4.94 -6.03 -14.73
N GLY A 153 -5.41 -6.78 -15.73
CA GLY A 153 -6.57 -6.40 -16.55
C GLY A 153 -6.36 -5.37 -17.66
N VAL A 154 -5.16 -4.79 -17.83
CA VAL A 154 -4.91 -3.81 -18.91
C VAL A 154 -4.45 -4.50 -20.19
N HIS A 155 -3.58 -5.50 -20.10
CA HIS A 155 -3.21 -6.41 -21.18
C HIS A 155 -2.82 -7.77 -20.60
N TYR A 156 -3.36 -8.87 -21.11
CA TYR A 156 -2.79 -10.18 -20.82
C TYR A 156 -1.45 -10.29 -21.58
N ASP A 157 -0.35 -10.03 -20.91
CA ASP A 157 0.98 -10.30 -21.48
C ASP A 157 1.35 -11.77 -21.24
N SER A 158 1.34 -12.56 -22.31
CA SER A 158 1.74 -13.97 -22.26
C SER A 158 3.26 -14.16 -22.12
N LYS A 159 4.05 -13.07 -22.12
CA LYS A 159 5.50 -13.16 -21.99
C LYS A 159 5.90 -13.67 -20.60
N PRO A 160 6.93 -14.52 -20.53
CA PRO A 160 7.43 -14.99 -19.26
C PRO A 160 7.98 -13.82 -18.42
N PRO A 161 7.96 -13.93 -17.09
CA PRO A 161 8.59 -12.94 -16.22
C PRO A 161 10.06 -12.76 -16.60
N LYS A 162 10.55 -11.52 -16.52
CA LYS A 162 11.98 -11.23 -16.70
C LYS A 162 12.84 -11.95 -15.65
N SER A 163 12.31 -12.16 -14.44
CA SER A 163 12.96 -12.92 -13.39
C SER A 163 12.72 -14.42 -13.57
N GLN A 164 13.81 -15.18 -13.77
CA GLN A 164 13.77 -16.65 -13.85
C GLN A 164 13.26 -17.28 -12.55
N ILE A 165 13.62 -16.70 -11.39
CA ILE A 165 13.14 -17.14 -10.07
C ILE A 165 11.62 -17.08 -10.03
N LEU A 166 11.07 -15.93 -10.40
CA LEU A 166 9.64 -15.69 -10.34
C LEU A 166 8.88 -16.70 -11.22
N GLY A 167 9.39 -16.94 -12.43
CA GLY A 167 8.84 -17.97 -13.34
C GLY A 167 8.86 -19.38 -12.75
N SER A 168 9.90 -19.72 -11.99
CA SER A 168 9.99 -21.03 -11.31
C SER A 168 8.98 -21.17 -10.17
N LEU A 169 8.78 -20.11 -9.37
CA LEU A 169 7.91 -20.13 -8.19
C LEU A 169 6.43 -20.07 -8.52
N LEU A 170 6.04 -19.38 -9.60
CA LEU A 170 4.64 -19.28 -10.02
C LEU A 170 3.97 -20.64 -10.31
N ARG A 171 4.75 -21.71 -10.57
CA ARG A 171 4.20 -23.05 -10.84
C ARG A 171 3.74 -23.81 -9.60
N GLY A 172 4.12 -23.39 -8.40
CA GLY A 172 3.77 -24.11 -7.17
C GLY A 172 3.58 -23.25 -5.93
N GLN A 173 3.89 -21.95 -6.00
CA GLN A 173 3.87 -21.02 -4.87
C GLN A 173 3.06 -19.75 -5.16
N ASP A 174 2.17 -19.79 -6.17
CA ASP A 174 1.42 -18.61 -6.63
C ASP A 174 0.62 -17.94 -5.50
N LEU A 175 -0.06 -18.73 -4.66
CA LEU A 175 -0.79 -18.20 -3.51
C LEU A 175 0.11 -17.41 -2.55
N ALA A 176 1.31 -17.92 -2.24
CA ALA A 176 2.26 -17.24 -1.35
C ALA A 176 2.72 -15.90 -1.94
N LEU A 177 2.91 -15.85 -3.27
CA LEU A 177 3.27 -14.63 -3.98
C LEU A 177 2.12 -13.62 -3.99
N ARG A 178 0.88 -14.05 -4.26
CA ARG A 178 -0.32 -13.19 -4.17
C ARG A 178 -0.54 -12.64 -2.76
N LEU A 179 -0.35 -13.45 -1.72
CA LEU A 179 -0.39 -12.99 -0.32
C LEU A 179 0.70 -11.95 -0.02
N THR A 180 1.88 -12.09 -0.65
CA THR A 180 2.94 -11.08 -0.56
C THR A 180 2.52 -9.76 -1.23
N VAL A 181 1.87 -9.82 -2.40
CA VAL A 181 1.29 -8.63 -3.07
C VAL A 181 0.26 -7.94 -2.19
N LEU A 182 -0.62 -8.71 -1.54
CA LEU A 182 -1.62 -8.17 -0.63
C LEU A 182 -0.96 -7.47 0.58
N ALA A 183 0.11 -8.04 1.13
CA ALA A 183 0.89 -7.41 2.21
C ALA A 183 1.54 -6.09 1.75
N ILE A 184 2.10 -6.06 0.54
CA ILE A 184 2.65 -4.85 -0.07
C ILE A 184 1.55 -3.77 -0.19
N GLY A 185 0.35 -4.15 -0.64
CA GLY A 185 -0.79 -3.24 -0.75
C GLY A 185 -1.17 -2.59 0.58
N ARG A 186 -1.23 -3.36 1.67
CA ARG A 186 -1.51 -2.82 3.01
C ARG A 186 -0.41 -1.86 3.50
N ILE A 187 0.85 -2.19 3.26
CA ILE A 187 1.98 -1.33 3.62
C ILE A 187 1.91 -0.01 2.85
N ALA A 188 1.64 -0.08 1.54
CA ALA A 188 1.47 1.10 0.69
C ALA A 188 0.29 1.97 1.15
N HIS A 189 -0.86 1.36 1.44
CA HIS A 189 -2.03 2.07 1.93
C HIS A 189 -1.72 2.89 3.19
N ARG A 190 -1.15 2.25 4.22
CA ARG A 190 -0.82 2.92 5.48
C ARG A 190 0.22 4.02 5.31
N ALA A 191 1.23 3.80 4.47
CA ALA A 191 2.26 4.81 4.22
C ALA A 191 1.69 6.08 3.56
N LEU A 192 0.63 5.93 2.77
CA LEU A 192 -0.03 7.00 2.01
C LEU A 192 -1.23 7.63 2.74
N GLU A 193 -1.74 7.01 3.79
CA GLU A 193 -2.86 7.51 4.59
C GLU A 193 -2.66 8.94 5.13
N PRO A 194 -1.47 9.36 5.63
CA PRO A 194 -1.25 10.74 6.05
C PRO A 194 -1.46 11.77 4.93
N LEU A 195 -1.11 11.43 3.69
CA LEU A 195 -1.35 12.29 2.53
C LEU A 195 -2.85 12.40 2.24
N ALA A 196 -3.58 11.29 2.27
CA ALA A 196 -5.03 11.30 2.08
C ALA A 196 -5.74 12.15 3.14
N ALA A 197 -5.34 12.02 4.40
CA ALA A 197 -5.86 12.85 5.50
C ALA A 197 -5.56 14.34 5.27
N ARG A 198 -4.34 14.68 4.81
CA ARG A 198 -3.97 16.07 4.49
C ARG A 198 -4.84 16.65 3.37
N ILE A 199 -5.05 15.90 2.28
CA ILE A 199 -5.89 16.31 1.16
C ILE A 199 -7.32 16.54 1.66
N ALA A 200 -7.91 15.58 2.39
CA ALA A 200 -9.26 15.68 2.92
C ALA A 200 -9.45 16.90 3.84
N LEU A 201 -8.50 17.16 4.76
CA LEU A 201 -8.53 18.31 5.65
C LEU A 201 -8.36 19.64 4.91
N SER A 202 -7.60 19.67 3.80
CA SER A 202 -7.45 20.90 3.01
C SER A 202 -8.73 21.31 2.27
N ARG A 203 -9.58 20.32 1.93
CA ARG A 203 -10.88 20.53 1.28
C ARG A 203 -11.96 20.95 2.26
N ASN A 204 -11.91 20.41 3.48
CA ASN A 204 -12.84 20.70 4.56
C ASN A 204 -12.04 21.11 5.82
N PRO A 205 -11.52 22.36 5.88
CA PRO A 205 -10.65 22.80 6.98
C PRO A 205 -11.34 22.80 8.35
N HIS A 206 -12.67 22.74 8.38
CA HIS A 206 -13.42 22.63 9.62
C HIS A 206 -13.65 21.16 10.00
N PRO A 207 -13.06 20.65 11.11
CA PRO A 207 -13.21 19.25 11.52
C PRO A 207 -14.65 18.85 11.91
N TYR A 208 -15.58 19.80 11.93
CA TYR A 208 -16.99 19.62 12.33
C TYR A 208 -18.00 20.08 11.27
N GLY A 209 -17.57 20.50 10.07
CA GLY A 209 -18.48 21.00 9.04
C GLY A 209 -19.29 22.25 9.41
N ILE A 210 -18.89 22.97 10.46
CA ILE A 210 -19.49 24.25 10.83
C ILE A 210 -18.87 25.28 9.88
N ALA A 211 -19.65 25.83 8.95
CA ALA A 211 -19.19 26.92 8.10
C ALA A 211 -18.74 28.09 8.99
N ASP A 212 -17.70 28.83 8.59
CA ASP A 212 -17.27 30.07 9.27
C ASP A 212 -18.46 31.03 9.44
N ASP A 213 -19.39 31.05 8.48
CA ASP A 213 -20.62 31.82 8.53
C ASP A 213 -21.52 31.45 9.72
N PHE A 214 -21.54 30.18 10.15
CA PHE A 214 -22.32 29.72 11.29
C PHE A 214 -21.68 30.16 12.62
N ILE A 215 -20.36 30.11 12.74
CA ILE A 215 -19.65 30.65 13.92
C ILE A 215 -19.78 32.17 13.98
N MET A 216 -19.61 32.85 12.84
CA MET A 216 -19.77 34.30 12.74
C MET A 216 -21.20 34.76 13.04
N ASN A 217 -22.22 33.99 12.65
CA ASN A 217 -23.62 34.29 12.99
C ASN A 217 -23.94 34.02 14.46
N LEU A 218 -23.34 33.00 15.09
CA LEU A 218 -23.49 32.76 16.53
C LEU A 218 -22.86 33.88 17.37
N VAL A 219 -21.70 34.40 16.94
CA VAL A 219 -21.05 35.55 17.60
C VAL A 219 -21.92 36.81 17.46
N ARG A 220 -22.51 37.05 16.28
CA ARG A 220 -23.40 38.21 16.06
C ARG A 220 -24.70 38.15 16.86
N GLN A 221 -25.25 36.96 17.10
CA GLN A 221 -26.47 36.79 17.91
C GLN A 221 -26.23 36.93 19.42
N GLY A 222 -24.96 36.91 19.88
CA GLY A 222 -24.61 37.13 21.28
C GLY A 222 -24.46 38.60 21.68
N ASP A 223 -24.35 39.51 20.72
CA ASP A 223 -24.14 40.96 20.96
C ASP A 223 -25.43 41.79 20.98
N GLU A 224 -26.59 41.19 20.70
CA GLU A 224 -27.90 41.83 20.91
C GLU A 224 -28.32 41.66 22.38
N GLU A 225 -27.74 42.47 23.28
CA GLU A 225 -28.29 42.63 24.63
C GLU A 225 -29.73 43.18 24.53
N PRO A 226 -30.72 42.55 25.19
CA PRO A 226 -32.05 43.12 25.26
C PRO A 226 -31.98 44.42 26.07
N GLY A 227 -32.18 45.53 25.38
CA GLY A 227 -32.34 46.85 25.99
C GLY A 227 -33.34 46.78 27.13
N GLN A 228 -32.87 47.11 28.33
CA GLN A 228 -33.71 47.28 29.50
C GLN A 228 -34.45 48.61 29.36
N ASP A 229 -35.74 48.51 29.06
CA ASP A 229 -36.76 49.55 29.32
C ASP A 229 -37.03 49.68 30.83
#